data_AF-A0A0R3SU75-F1
#
_entry.id   AF-A0A0R3SU75-F1
#
_cell.length_a   1.000
_cell.length_b   1.000
_cell.length_c   1.000
_cell.angle_alpha   90.00
_cell.angle_beta   90.00
_cell.angle_gamma   90.00
#
_symmetry.space_group_name_H-M   'P 1'
#
loop_
_entity.id
_entity.type
_entity.pdbx_description
1 polymer ?
#
loop_
_entity_poly.entity_id
_entity_poly.type
_entity_poly.pdbx_seq_one_letter_code
_entity_poly.pdbx_strand_id
1 'polypeptide(L)'
;MLLDNDAFLSKLTQFFMESKSGKSLYITMKRHDGRTKPLPKHKESRLPPGEHCCLMRAVLGKKKISTVIYQKDMNKFHQAYSTVIKGNMDGLKKRDRRSAGHTQFSVRNRNPVPSMNAP
;
A
#
# COMPACT_ATOMS: atom_id res chain seq x y z
N MET A 1 8.28 2.75 -14.55
CA MET A 1 7.75 1.75 -15.50
C MET A 1 6.48 1.15 -14.92
N LEU A 2 5.39 1.11 -15.69
CA LEU A 2 4.15 0.43 -15.29
C LEU A 2 4.29 -1.06 -15.60
N LEU A 3 4.00 -1.91 -14.62
CA LEU A 3 4.15 -3.36 -14.68
C LEU A 3 2.84 -4.04 -14.27
N ASP A 4 2.67 -5.28 -14.72
CA ASP A 4 1.63 -6.17 -14.20
C ASP A 4 1.90 -6.56 -12.74
N ASN A 5 0.86 -7.02 -12.05
CA ASN A 5 0.91 -7.34 -10.62
C ASN A 5 2.01 -8.34 -10.24
N ASP A 6 2.13 -9.46 -10.98
CA ASP A 6 3.12 -10.49 -10.68
C ASP A 6 4.53 -10.00 -11.00
N ALA A 7 4.72 -9.32 -12.14
CA ALA A 7 6.00 -8.72 -12.52
C ALA A 7 6.46 -7.65 -11.52
N PHE A 8 5.52 -6.86 -11.00
CA PHE A 8 5.79 -5.88 -9.95
C PHE A 8 6.30 -6.55 -8.67
N LEU A 9 5.67 -7.65 -8.22
CA LEU A 9 6.09 -8.37 -7.02
C LEU A 9 7.48 -9.00 -7.19
N SER A 10 7.76 -9.62 -8.33
CA SER A 10 9.10 -10.16 -8.63
C SER A 10 10.17 -9.05 -8.63
N LYS A 11 9.88 -7.90 -9.26
CA LYS A 11 10.79 -6.75 -9.25
C LYS A 11 10.94 -6.11 -7.87
N LEU A 12 9.88 -6.13 -7.05
CA LEU A 12 9.93 -5.62 -5.69
C LEU A 12 10.89 -6.46 -4.83
N THR A 13 10.87 -7.79 -4.95
CA THR A 13 11.84 -8.67 -4.29
C THR A 13 13.27 -8.36 -4.72
N GLN A 14 13.51 -8.14 -6.02
CA GLN A 14 14.84 -7.71 -6.51
C GLN A 14 15.27 -6.37 -5.89
N PHE A 15 14.36 -5.40 -5.76
CA PHE A 15 14.65 -4.12 -5.10
C PHE A 15 15.00 -4.29 -3.63
N PHE A 16 14.35 -5.20 -2.91
CA PHE A 16 14.72 -5.52 -1.54
C PHE A 16 16.14 -6.10 -1.45
N MET A 17 16.48 -7.06 -2.30
CA MET A 17 17.84 -7.62 -2.36
C MET A 17 18.89 -6.54 -2.64
N GLU A 18 18.64 -5.66 -3.61
CA GLU A 18 19.54 -4.53 -3.91
C GLU A 18 19.58 -3.49 -2.78
N SER A 19 18.49 -3.28 -2.04
CA SER A 19 18.42 -2.30 -0.95
C SER A 19 19.33 -2.66 0.23
N LYS A 20 19.64 -3.96 0.41
CA LYS A 20 20.57 -4.45 1.44
C LYS A 20 21.98 -3.88 1.28
N SER A 21 22.34 -3.36 0.10
CA SER A 21 23.60 -2.65 -0.14
C SER A 21 23.63 -1.21 0.40
N GLY A 22 22.67 -0.81 1.26
CA GLY A 22 22.61 0.52 1.89
C GLY A 22 21.72 1.54 1.20
N LYS A 23 20.86 1.14 0.26
CA LYS A 23 19.92 2.05 -0.43
C LYS A 23 18.55 1.99 0.23
N SER A 24 17.89 3.14 0.38
CA SER A 24 16.51 3.19 0.86
C SER A 24 15.51 2.85 -0.25
N LEU A 25 14.61 1.91 0.02
CA LEU A 25 13.47 1.56 -0.82
C LEU A 25 12.22 2.27 -0.32
N TYR A 26 11.59 3.07 -1.19
CA TYR A 26 10.33 3.76 -0.88
C TYR A 26 9.17 3.07 -1.58
N ILE A 27 8.14 2.69 -0.83
CA ILE A 27 6.91 2.10 -1.37
C ILE A 27 5.75 3.04 -1.03
N THR A 28 4.92 3.36 -2.01
CA THR A 28 3.72 4.19 -1.83
C THR A 28 2.51 3.50 -2.45
N MET A 29 1.38 3.53 -1.75
CA MET A 29 0.11 3.02 -2.22
C MET A 29 -0.93 4.14 -2.11
N LYS A 30 -1.55 4.52 -3.22
CA LYS A 30 -2.56 5.59 -3.27
C LYS A 30 -3.79 5.13 -4.03
N ARG A 31 -4.97 5.59 -3.63
CA ARG A 31 -6.19 5.44 -4.45
C ARG A 31 -5.94 6.03 -5.84
N HIS A 32 -6.30 5.27 -6.86
CA HIS A 32 -6.21 5.67 -8.25
C HIS A 32 -7.63 5.78 -8.81
N ASP A 33 -7.85 6.81 -9.62
CA ASP A 33 -9.16 7.17 -10.17
C ASP A 33 -9.25 6.88 -11.67
N GLY A 34 -8.29 6.15 -12.23
CA GLY A 34 -8.23 5.77 -13.64
C GLY A 34 -7.75 6.88 -14.57
N ARG A 35 -7.42 8.07 -14.04
CA ARG A 35 -7.03 9.21 -14.86
C ARG A 35 -5.64 9.03 -15.45
N THR A 36 -5.53 9.14 -16.77
CA THR A 36 -4.26 9.20 -17.51
C THR A 36 -3.89 10.62 -17.95
N LYS A 37 -4.83 11.57 -17.80
CA LYS A 37 -4.68 12.98 -18.20
C LYS A 37 -5.02 13.92 -17.02
N PRO A 38 -4.40 15.10 -16.95
CA PRO A 38 -4.70 16.09 -15.92
C PRO A 38 -6.16 16.57 -16.01
N LEU A 39 -6.74 16.94 -14.87
CA LEU A 39 -8.10 17.47 -14.82
C LEU A 39 -8.12 18.93 -15.35
N PRO A 40 -9.01 19.27 -16.31
CA PRO A 40 -9.19 20.65 -16.74
C PRO A 40 -9.66 21.55 -15.58
N LYS A 41 -9.10 22.76 -15.47
CA LYS A 41 -9.33 23.70 -14.36
C LYS A 41 -10.80 24.11 -14.14
N HIS A 42 -11.67 23.94 -15.14
CA HIS A 42 -13.03 24.50 -15.16
C HIS A 42 -14.17 23.48 -15.09
N LYS A 43 -13.88 22.18 -14.90
CA LYS A 43 -14.93 21.18 -14.68
C LYS A 43 -14.76 20.58 -13.30
N GLU A 44 -15.72 20.82 -12.42
CA GLU A 44 -15.99 19.93 -11.29
C GLU A 44 -16.44 18.58 -11.85
N SER A 45 -15.50 17.78 -12.33
CA SER A 45 -15.81 16.40 -12.64
C SER A 45 -15.88 15.66 -11.32
N ARG A 46 -17.08 15.56 -10.73
CA ARG A 46 -17.40 14.35 -9.97
C ARG A 46 -17.25 13.22 -10.98
N LEU A 47 -16.10 12.55 -10.95
CA LEU A 47 -15.91 11.37 -11.78
C LEU A 47 -17.07 10.42 -11.47
N PRO A 48 -17.66 9.77 -12.48
CA PRO A 48 -18.57 8.67 -12.22
C PRO A 48 -17.87 7.65 -11.30
N PRO A 49 -18.59 6.84 -10.50
CA PRO A 49 -18.00 5.81 -9.66
C PRO A 49 -17.18 4.85 -10.53
N GLY A 50 -15.90 5.17 -10.72
CA GLY A 50 -14.96 4.36 -11.47
C GLY A 50 -14.59 3.14 -10.65
N GLU A 51 -14.13 2.09 -11.34
CA GLU A 51 -13.64 0.88 -10.69
C GLU A 51 -12.60 1.24 -9.63
N HIS A 52 -12.84 0.81 -8.39
CA HIS A 52 -11.95 1.12 -7.28
C HIS A 52 -10.61 0.44 -7.53
N CYS A 53 -9.59 1.25 -7.81
CA CYS A 53 -8.23 0.76 -7.99
C CYS A 53 -7.24 1.56 -7.14
N CYS A 54 -6.07 0.97 -6.94
CA CYS A 54 -4.97 1.55 -6.19
C CYS A 54 -3.72 1.52 -7.06
N LEU A 55 -2.97 2.61 -7.05
CA LEU A 55 -1.67 2.71 -7.71
C LEU A 55 -0.58 2.52 -6.66
N MET A 56 0.20 1.46 -6.82
CA MET A 56 1.37 1.19 -6.00
C MET A 56 2.64 1.55 -6.76
N ARG A 57 3.59 2.21 -6.08
CA ARG A 57 4.87 2.61 -6.65
C ARG A 57 6.00 2.20 -5.72
N ALA A 58 7.08 1.66 -6.27
CA ALA A 58 8.31 1.38 -5.56
C ALA A 58 9.49 2.11 -6.21
N VAL A 59 10.34 2.73 -5.38
CA VAL A 59 11.46 3.56 -5.81
C VAL A 59 12.71 3.17 -5.04
N LEU A 60 13.74 2.77 -5.78
CA LEU A 60 15.09 2.50 -5.26
C LEU A 60 16.07 3.46 -5.93
N GLY A 61 16.32 4.60 -5.29
CA GLY A 61 17.12 5.69 -5.86
C GLY A 61 16.54 6.16 -7.20
N LYS A 62 17.25 5.89 -8.31
CA LYS A 62 16.83 6.26 -9.67
C LYS A 62 15.85 5.27 -10.31
N LYS A 63 15.80 4.01 -9.85
CA LYS A 63 14.93 2.96 -10.41
C LYS A 63 13.51 3.11 -9.87
N LYS A 64 12.51 3.12 -10.77
CA LYS A 64 11.08 3.34 -10.42
C LYS A 64 10.17 2.34 -11.13
N ILE A 65 9.40 1.59 -10.35
CA ILE A 65 8.35 0.68 -10.85
C ILE A 65 6.99 1.06 -10.24
N SER A 66 5.92 0.76 -10.95
CA SER A 66 4.56 1.01 -10.51
C SER A 66 3.60 -0.07 -11.04
N THR A 67 2.52 -0.34 -10.33
CA THR A 67 1.41 -1.20 -10.79
C THR A 67 0.05 -0.59 -10.40
N VAL A 68 -0.97 -0.85 -11.19
CA VAL A 68 -2.37 -0.54 -10.87
C VAL A 68 -3.06 -1.82 -10.43
N ILE A 69 -3.60 -1.82 -9.22
CA ILE A 69 -4.27 -2.96 -8.60
C ILE A 69 -5.76 -2.67 -8.57
N TYR A 70 -6.54 -3.51 -9.25
CA TYR A 70 -7.99 -3.46 -9.23
C TYR A 70 -8.55 -4.16 -8.01
N GLN A 71 -9.75 -3.76 -7.56
CA GLN A 71 -10.43 -4.35 -6.41
C GLN A 71 -10.55 -5.87 -6.51
N LYS A 72 -10.84 -6.40 -7.71
CA LYS A 72 -10.97 -7.84 -7.98
C LYS A 72 -9.71 -8.66 -7.62
N ASP A 73 -8.53 -8.08 -7.83
CA ASP A 73 -7.25 -8.77 -7.64
C ASP A 73 -6.58 -8.41 -6.30
N MET A 74 -7.17 -7.47 -5.55
CA MET A 74 -6.57 -6.89 -4.34
C MET A 74 -6.26 -7.95 -3.28
N ASN A 75 -7.17 -8.90 -3.05
CA ASN A 75 -6.98 -9.93 -2.02
C ASN A 75 -5.78 -10.84 -2.34
N LYS A 76 -5.69 -11.31 -3.59
CA LYS A 76 -4.58 -12.14 -4.07
C LYS A 76 -3.26 -11.35 -4.00
N PHE A 77 -3.28 -10.11 -4.50
CA PHE A 77 -2.12 -9.23 -4.47
C PHE A 77 -1.63 -8.96 -3.05
N HIS A 78 -2.55 -8.70 -2.11
CA HIS A 78 -2.22 -8.39 -0.72
C HIS A 78 -1.55 -9.55 0.01
N GLN A 79 -2.01 -10.79 -0.23
CA GLN A 79 -1.38 -11.99 0.35
C GLN A 79 0.07 -12.15 -0.15
N ALA A 80 0.28 -12.07 -1.47
CA ALA A 80 1.60 -12.19 -2.06
C ALA A 80 2.53 -11.04 -1.64
N TYR A 81 2.02 -9.80 -1.64
CA TYR A 81 2.74 -8.62 -1.17
C TYR A 81 3.17 -8.74 0.30
N SER A 82 2.28 -9.23 1.17
CA SER A 82 2.59 -9.43 2.59
C SER A 82 3.74 -10.42 2.79
N THR A 83 3.78 -11.51 2.00
CA THR A 83 4.88 -12.47 2.02
C THR A 83 6.20 -11.83 1.59
N VAL A 84 6.19 -11.02 0.52
CA VAL A 84 7.39 -10.29 0.05
C VAL A 84 7.91 -9.35 1.14
N ILE A 85 7.04 -8.55 1.75
CA ILE A 85 7.44 -7.60 2.81
C ILE A 85 8.02 -8.33 4.02
N LYS A 86 7.30 -9.33 4.55
CA LYS A 86 7.73 -10.09 5.74
C LYS A 86 9.05 -10.83 5.50
N GLY A 87 9.25 -11.39 4.31
CA GLY A 87 10.47 -12.12 3.97
C GLY A 87 11.70 -11.25 3.77
N ASN A 88 11.52 -9.96 3.48
CA ASN A 88 12.64 -9.06 3.12
C ASN A 88 12.93 -7.95 4.15
N MET A 89 11.99 -7.63 5.06
CA MET A 89 12.18 -6.63 6.12
C MET A 89 12.68 -7.28 7.42
N ASP A 90 13.77 -8.04 7.32
CA ASP A 90 14.37 -8.85 8.39
C ASP A 90 15.41 -8.08 9.24
N GLY A 91 15.93 -6.95 8.76
CA GLY A 91 17.00 -6.18 9.39
C GLY A 91 16.60 -5.30 10.59
N LEU A 92 15.42 -5.50 11.18
CA LEU A 92 14.95 -4.69 12.32
C LEU A 92 15.43 -5.29 13.66
N LYS A 93 15.73 -4.42 14.64
CA LYS A 93 16.05 -4.87 16.00
C LYS A 93 14.89 -5.69 16.57
N LYS A 94 15.21 -6.85 17.13
CA LYS A 94 14.24 -7.63 17.90
C LYS A 94 13.79 -6.78 19.09
N ARG A 95 12.50 -6.83 19.41
CA ARG A 95 11.97 -6.18 20.62
C ARG A 95 12.60 -6.83 21.84
N ASP A 96 13.34 -6.05 22.63
CA ASP A 96 13.83 -6.51 23.93
C ASP A 96 12.64 -6.92 24.81
N ARG A 97 12.72 -8.12 25.38
CA ARG A 97 11.80 -8.56 26.44
C ARG A 97 12.16 -7.87 27.75
N ARG A 98 12.09 -6.53 27.80
CA ARG A 98 11.90 -5.86 29.10
C ARG A 98 10.47 -6.17 29.51
N SER A 99 10.33 -6.69 30.73
CA SER A 99 9.12 -7.19 31.38
C SER A 99 7.86 -6.53 30.85
N ALA A 100 6.90 -7.34 30.43
CA ALA A 100 5.60 -6.92 29.96
C ALA A 100 4.84 -6.14 31.06
N GLY A 101 5.14 -4.86 31.21
CA GLY A 101 4.17 -3.86 31.63
C GLY A 101 3.15 -3.76 30.50
N HIS A 102 1.94 -4.21 30.79
CA HIS A 102 0.83 -4.31 29.85
C HIS A 102 0.41 -2.91 29.37
N THR A 103 1.01 -2.40 28.30
CA THR A 103 0.38 -1.36 27.49
C THR A 103 -0.12 -2.03 26.22
N GLN A 104 -1.31 -2.62 26.32
CA GLN A 104 -2.11 -2.85 25.12
C GLN A 104 -2.29 -1.50 24.44
N PHE A 105 -1.90 -1.39 23.18
CA PHE A 105 -2.54 -0.40 22.34
C PHE A 105 -3.99 -0.84 22.23
N SER A 106 -4.87 -0.23 23.05
CA SER A 106 -6.29 -0.43 22.85
C SER A 106 -6.59 0.11 21.45
N VAL A 107 -7.08 -0.77 20.58
CA VAL A 107 -7.88 -0.34 19.45
C VAL A 107 -9.00 0.46 20.11
N ARG A 108 -8.99 1.79 19.99
CA ARG A 108 -10.12 2.62 20.42
C ARG A 108 -11.34 2.03 19.71
N ASN A 109 -12.18 1.37 20.50
CA ASN A 109 -13.49 0.91 20.10
C ASN A 109 -14.21 2.15 19.55
N ARG A 110 -14.36 2.24 18.23
CA ARG A 110 -15.24 3.27 17.66
C ARG A 110 -16.63 2.82 18.06
N ASN A 111 -17.22 3.50 19.04
CA ASN A 111 -18.62 3.30 19.39
C ASN A 111 -19.44 3.30 18.09
N PRO A 112 -20.37 2.34 17.90
CA PRO A 112 -21.26 2.37 16.76
C PRO A 112 -22.06 3.69 16.79
N VAL A 113 -22.22 4.30 15.62
CA VAL A 113 -22.96 5.54 15.43
C VAL A 113 -24.38 5.35 15.98
N PRO A 114 -24.90 6.22 16.84
CA PRO A 114 -26.27 6.12 17.30
C PRO A 114 -27.21 6.23 16.10
N SER A 115 -28.11 5.26 15.93
CA SER A 115 -29.22 5.33 15.00
C SER A 115 -30.09 6.53 15.41
N MET A 116 -30.01 7.63 14.66
CA MET A 116 -31.02 8.67 14.74
C MET A 116 -32.30 8.12 14.10
N ASN A 117 -33.16 7.55 14.95
CA ASN A 117 -34.58 7.51 14.66
C ASN A 117 -35.19 8.81 15.16
N ALA A 118 -35.79 9.58 14.25
CA ALA A 118 -36.99 10.40 14.49
C ALA A 118 -37.31 11.25 13.23
N PRO A 119 -38.54 11.73 13.06
CA PRO A 119 -39.82 11.30 13.64
C PRO A 119 -40.68 10.47 12.66
#